data_AF-A0A328TLH9-F1
#
_entry.id   AF-A0A328TLH9-F1
#
_cell.length_a   1.000
_cell.length_b   1.000
_cell.length_c   1.000
_cell.angle_alpha   90.00
_cell.angle_beta   90.00
_cell.angle_gamma   90.00
#
_symmetry.space_group_name_H-M   'P 1'
#
loop_
_entity.id
_entity.type
_entity.pdbx_description
1 polymer ?
#
loop_
_entity_poly.entity_id
_entity_poly.type
_entity_poly.pdbx_seq_one_letter_code
_entity_poly.pdbx_strand_id
1 'polypeptide(L)' 'MFDYQVSIQPHFDNACQTFASRHNIREVADKLGMNQQTLRNKLNPDQVHQLTAMEIAAITD' A
#
# COMPACT_ATOMS: atom_id res chain seq x y z
N MET A 1 -17.36 -5.00 24.78
CA MET A 1 -15.93 -5.19 24.53
C MET A 1 -15.79 -5.28 23.03
N PHE A 2 -15.36 -4.21 22.37
CA PHE A 2 -15.13 -4.25 20.93
C PHE A 2 -13.90 -5.14 20.74
N ASP A 3 -14.13 -6.37 20.31
CA ASP A 3 -13.10 -7.29 19.88
C ASP A 3 -12.52 -6.67 18.61
N TYR A 4 -11.55 -5.78 18.80
CA TYR A 4 -10.62 -5.36 17.77
C TYR A 4 -9.80 -6.62 17.50
N GLN A 5 -10.42 -7.64 16.88
CA GLN A 5 -9.69 -8.54 16.02
C GLN A 5 -9.05 -7.59 15.04
N VAL A 6 -7.81 -7.25 15.34
CA VAL A 6 -6.84 -6.85 14.37
C VAL A 6 -6.94 -7.97 13.34
N SER A 7 -7.81 -7.79 12.35
CA SER A 7 -7.65 -8.39 11.05
C SER A 7 -6.36 -7.77 10.55
N ILE A 8 -5.25 -8.25 11.12
CA ILE A 8 -3.98 -8.34 10.45
C ILE A 8 -4.42 -9.09 9.21
N GLN A 9 -4.64 -8.38 8.11
CA GLN A 9 -4.97 -9.02 6.84
C GLN A 9 -3.60 -9.42 6.29
N PRO A 10 -3.05 -10.62 6.59
CA PRO A 10 -1.79 -11.05 6.00
C PRO A 10 -1.89 -11.06 4.48
N HIS A 11 -3.11 -11.21 3.95
CA HIS A 11 -3.40 -11.09 2.53
C HIS A 11 -3.20 -9.68 1.99
N PHE A 12 -3.53 -8.65 2.76
CA PHE A 12 -3.31 -7.26 2.35
C PHE A 12 -1.83 -6.93 2.38
N ASP A 13 -1.12 -7.33 3.44
CA ASP A 13 0.32 -7.13 3.56
C ASP A 13 1.09 -7.85 2.44
N ASN A 14 0.76 -9.12 2.20
CA ASN A 14 1.36 -9.91 1.13
C ASN A 14 0.99 -9.36 -0.25
N ALA A 15 -0.21 -8.79 -0.43
CA ALA A 15 -0.60 -8.10 -1.65
C ALA A 15 0.21 -6.80 -1.85
N CYS A 16 0.41 -5.98 -0.81
CA CYS A 16 1.26 -4.78 -0.87
C CYS A 16 2.71 -5.13 -1.21
N GLN A 17 3.26 -6.18 -0.58
CA GLN A 17 4.63 -6.63 -0.80
C GLN A 17 4.82 -7.24 -2.20
N THR A 18 3.85 -8.05 -2.65
CA THR A 18 3.83 -8.61 -4.00
C THR A 18 3.66 -7.52 -5.05
N PHE A 19 2.78 -6.54 -4.81
CA PHE A 19 2.55 -5.40 -5.69
C PHE A 19 3.83 -4.55 -5.81
N ALA A 20 4.49 -4.27 -4.70
CA ALA A 20 5.75 -3.52 -4.70
C ALA A 20 6.90 -4.23 -5.42
N SER A 21 6.85 -5.57 -5.44
CA SER A 21 7.84 -6.40 -6.13
C SER A 21 7.53 -6.60 -7.61
N ARG A 22 6.23 -6.63 -8.00
CA ARG A 22 5.78 -6.83 -9.38
C ARG A 22 5.66 -5.53 -10.18
N HIS A 23 5.28 -4.43 -9.54
CA HIS A 23 5.05 -3.14 -10.19
C HIS A 23 6.18 -2.17 -9.87
N ASN A 24 6.54 -1.36 -10.86
CA ASN A 24 7.51 -0.30 -10.67
C ASN A 24 6.89 0.82 -9.84
N ILE A 25 7.19 0.85 -8.54
CA ILE A 25 6.73 1.86 -7.58
C ILE A 25 6.97 3.29 -8.06
N ARG A 26 7.99 3.51 -8.88
CA ARG A 26 8.29 4.83 -9.42
C ARG A 26 7.25 5.30 -10.42
N GLU A 27 6.83 4.43 -11.35
CA GLU A 27 5.78 4.74 -12.33
C GLU A 27 4.43 4.91 -11.66
N VAL A 28 4.17 4.10 -10.63
CA VAL A 28 2.96 4.18 -9.83
C VAL A 28 2.89 5.49 -9.03
N ALA A 29 4.01 5.90 -8.41
CA ALA A 29 4.10 7.16 -7.70
C ALA A 29 3.96 8.37 -8.63
N ASP A 30 4.52 8.30 -9.83
CA ASP A 30 4.40 9.33 -10.87
C ASP A 30 2.94 9.50 -11.33
N LYS A 31 2.24 8.39 -11.59
CA LYS A 31 0.79 8.38 -11.88
C LYS A 31 -0.05 9.01 -10.76
N LEU A 32 0.36 8.78 -9.51
CA LEU A 32 -0.29 9.34 -8.33
C LEU A 32 0.15 10.77 -8.00
N GLY A 33 1.09 11.34 -8.76
CA GLY A 33 1.65 12.67 -8.51
C GLY A 33 2.35 12.78 -7.15
N MET A 34 2.88 11.67 -6.62
CA MET A 34 3.50 11.62 -5.29
C MET A 34 4.92 11.05 -5.31
N ASN A 35 5.63 11.21 -4.20
CA ASN A 35 7.01 10.74 -4.10
C ASN A 35 7.04 9.21 -3.97
N GLN A 36 7.89 8.56 -4.77
CA GLN A 36 8.15 7.11 -4.71
C GLN A 36 8.50 6.64 -3.29
N GLN A 37 9.24 7.45 -2.51
CA GLN A 37 9.59 7.11 -1.13
C GLN A 37 8.35 7.08 -0.24
N THR A 38 7.43 8.03 -0.44
CA THR A 38 6.15 8.09 0.27
C THR A 38 5.30 6.88 -0.07
N LEU A 39 5.25 6.47 -1.34
CA LEU A 39 4.53 5.27 -1.75
C LEU A 39 5.12 4.00 -1.13
N ARG A 40 6.46 3.87 -1.10
CA ARG A 40 7.13 2.73 -0.43
C ARG A 40 6.84 2.69 1.06
N ASN A 41 6.86 3.84 1.72
CA ASN A 41 6.52 3.92 3.14
C ASN A 41 5.07 3.52 3.38
N LYS A 42 4.15 3.89 2.47
CA LYS A 42 2.74 3.50 2.57
C LYS A 42 2.45 2.03 2.29
N LEU A 43 3.30 1.39 1.47
CA LEU A 43 3.25 -0.05 1.18
C LEU A 43 3.91 -0.91 2.26
N ASN A 44 4.61 -0.30 3.23
CA ASN A 44 5.24 -1.01 4.32
C ASN A 44 4.31 -1.05 5.54
N PRO A 45 3.84 -2.24 5.97
CA PRO A 45 2.94 -2.39 7.12
C PRO A 45 3.55 -1.90 8.45
N ASP A 46 4.88 -1.85 8.55
CA ASP A 46 5.62 -1.44 9.73
C ASP A 46 5.63 0.10 9.90
N GLN A 47 5.15 0.83 8.90
CA GLN A 47 5.07 2.29 8.91
C GLN A 47 3.65 2.76 9.20
N VAL A 48 3.54 3.89 9.92
CA VAL A 48 2.26 4.47 10.37
C VAL A 48 1.40 4.97 9.21
N HIS A 49 2.00 5.26 8.06
CA HIS A 49 1.28 5.70 6.87
C HIS A 49 0.71 4.50 6.14
N GLN A 50 -0.61 4.32 6.18
CA GLN A 50 -1.26 3.24 5.45
C GLN A 50 -1.61 3.67 4.02
N LEU A 51 -1.57 2.72 3.09
CA LEU A 51 -2.05 2.93 1.74
C LEU A 51 -3.57 3.12 1.74
N THR A 52 -4.05 4.22 1.16
CA THR A 52 -5.48 4.52 1.13
C THR A 52 -6.17 3.75 0.00
N ALA A 53 -7.43 3.34 0.17
CA ALA A 53 -8.21 2.68 -0.88
C ALA A 53 -8.25 3.47 -2.21
N MET A 54 -8.19 4.81 -2.15
CA MET A 54 -8.10 5.68 -3.34
C MET A 54 -6.79 5.47 -4.12
N GLU A 55 -5.69 5.26 -3.40
CA GLU A 55 -4.39 4.98 -4.01
C GLU A 55 -4.42 3.58 -4.64
N ILE A 56 -5.09 2.60 -4.03
CA ILE A 56 -5.29 1.25 -4.62
C ILE A 56 -6.13 1.32 -5.90
N ALA A 57 -7.20 2.10 -5.89
CA ALA A 57 -8.07 2.24 -7.06
C ALA A 57 -7.31 2.87 -8.25
N ALA A 58 -6.48 3.89 -7.98
CA ALA A 58 -5.70 4.57 -9.02
C ALA A 58 -4.55 3.72 -9.61
N ILE A 59 -4.18 2.61 -8.97
CA ILE A 59 -3.12 1.70 -9.43
C ILE A 59 -3.65 0.39 -10.01
N THR A 60 -4.97 0.16 -9.90
CA THR A 60 -5.66 -1.08 -10.32
C THR A 60 -6.54 -0.87 -11.57
N ASP A 61 -6.45 0.29 -12.24
CA ASP A 61 -6.97 0.50 -13.60
C ASP A 61 -5.94 0.05 -14.66
#